data_AF-A0A1E3WSI6-F1
#
_entry.id   AF-A0A1E3WSI6-F1
#
_cell.length_a   1.000
_cell.length_b   1.000
_cell.length_c   1.000
_cell.angle_alpha   90.00
_cell.angle_beta   90.00
_cell.angle_gamma   90.00
#
_symmetry.space_group_name_H-M   'P 1'
#
loop_
_entity.id
_entity.type
_entity.pdbx_description
1 polymer ?
#
loop_
_entity_poly.entity_id
_entity_poly.type
_entity_poly.pdbx_seq_one_letter_code
_entity_poly.pdbx_strand_id
1 'polypeptide(L)'
;MKALRTPVAIASLLALQACSMFDTSSELASAKTQQANASLDQPNSIKPQTFIMRGEVILGHEVSSIQPCGSEQQYWLSLDNDKFQQGIKLTNTPYQPMYGEMIGHLETSGNEGFDADYTARFVVDKVNMLTAENPHRCERKTQNTRAFGNEPFWSLDFTPTHLSFQPMGGAKQDFPITTSRIEPNRRRYDFDQGQLELNVRSCSDGMSDSLYGWSANLVIDGKNYNGCATLSNADATQSWVGSYQAASTQNSTFSIKLDVKADHTATTTYQYADGSNDSVERGYWQQLNANQVQVVMTHHQQQPLLSERLFTRDGDKLSATKEKVGEIIYPIADGGLVLFQAESPEISSTQQGSNLISQAIPSSAEFNPKVDRALRDYFKAENIDPDNTRYRWLAHDLNGDNQPELLVQLDWCGSGGCTLLIFANNDQQWHFNSRITLVNTPLNLGKNAQHGWRDLVLFVSGGGAQPNQHLLRYSGSHYPLNPSVAPVAGLNDISQVQLFSDGLTPHQQGVQM
;
A
#
# COMPACT_ATOMS: atom_id res chain seq x y z
N MET A 1 -73.59 3.91 -52.16
CA MET A 1 -74.16 2.84 -53.01
C MET A 1 -73.18 1.67 -53.02
N LYS A 2 -73.66 0.48 -52.60
CA LYS A 2 -73.07 -0.88 -52.77
C LYS A 2 -71.69 -1.11 -52.10
N ALA A 3 -71.57 -1.88 -51.01
CA ALA A 3 -71.69 -3.35 -50.91
C ALA A 3 -70.78 -4.05 -51.95
N LEU A 4 -69.92 -5.04 -51.69
CA LEU A 4 -69.72 -5.98 -50.59
C LEU A 4 -68.53 -6.89 -51.03
N ARG A 5 -67.99 -7.71 -50.10
CA ARG A 5 -67.28 -9.01 -50.30
C ARG A 5 -65.74 -9.07 -50.24
N THR A 6 -65.27 -9.51 -49.08
CA THR A 6 -64.23 -10.54 -48.90
C THR A 6 -64.72 -11.91 -49.43
N PRO A 7 -63.83 -12.85 -49.86
CA PRO A 7 -63.10 -13.69 -48.90
C PRO A 7 -61.67 -14.13 -49.28
N VAL A 8 -60.87 -14.33 -48.22
CA VAL A 8 -59.89 -15.40 -47.91
C VAL A 8 -59.25 -16.18 -49.08
N ALA A 9 -57.92 -16.07 -49.18
CA ALA A 9 -57.05 -17.19 -49.53
C ALA A 9 -55.73 -17.08 -48.74
N ILE A 10 -55.52 -18.06 -47.86
CA ILE A 10 -54.30 -18.27 -47.06
C ILE A 10 -53.32 -19.05 -47.93
N ALA A 11 -52.11 -18.54 -48.11
CA ALA A 11 -50.95 -19.34 -48.51
C ALA A 11 -49.68 -18.69 -47.94
N SER A 12 -49.25 -19.25 -46.82
CA SER A 12 -47.99 -18.96 -46.16
C SER A 12 -46.84 -19.59 -46.94
N LEU A 13 -45.82 -18.81 -47.32
CA LEU A 13 -44.49 -19.34 -47.64
C LEU A 13 -43.44 -18.23 -47.50
N LEU A 14 -42.80 -18.26 -46.31
CA LEU A 14 -41.41 -17.92 -45.99
C LEU A 14 -40.70 -16.93 -46.92
N ALA A 15 -40.71 -15.66 -46.52
CA ALA A 15 -39.70 -14.68 -46.92
C ALA A 15 -38.77 -14.41 -45.73
N LEU A 16 -37.51 -14.84 -45.87
CA LEU A 16 -36.38 -14.30 -45.12
C LEU A 16 -36.27 -12.81 -45.46
N GLN A 17 -36.65 -11.94 -44.54
CA GLN A 17 -36.29 -10.53 -44.59
C GLN A 17 -35.66 -10.11 -43.27
N ALA A 18 -34.44 -9.65 -43.40
CA ALA A 18 -33.70 -8.91 -42.40
C ALA A 18 -34.53 -7.69 -41.96
N CYS A 19 -34.92 -7.67 -40.70
CA CYS A 19 -35.33 -6.45 -40.02
C CYS A 19 -34.18 -6.03 -39.11
N SER A 20 -33.45 -5.02 -39.55
CA SER A 20 -32.74 -4.09 -38.69
C SER A 20 -33.74 -3.52 -37.68
N MET A 21 -33.75 -4.04 -36.46
CA MET A 21 -34.36 -3.36 -35.32
C MET A 21 -33.23 -2.69 -34.55
N PHE A 22 -33.18 -1.36 -34.65
CA PHE A 22 -32.46 -0.55 -33.69
C PHE A 22 -33.21 -0.63 -32.37
N ASP A 23 -32.79 -1.53 -31.48
CA ASP A 23 -33.15 -1.48 -30.07
C ASP A 23 -32.30 -0.41 -29.39
N THR A 24 -32.76 0.83 -29.47
CA THR A 24 -32.34 1.90 -28.56
C THR A 24 -33.03 1.71 -27.21
N SER A 25 -32.60 0.72 -26.43
CA SER A 25 -32.74 0.71 -24.98
C SER A 25 -32.02 -0.50 -24.38
N SER A 26 -30.85 -0.24 -23.78
CA SER A 26 -30.25 -0.93 -22.63
C SER A 26 -28.72 -1.16 -22.73
N GLU A 27 -27.95 -0.09 -22.91
CA GLU A 27 -26.54 -0.08 -22.47
C GLU A 27 -26.25 1.19 -21.65
N LEU A 28 -26.97 1.32 -20.53
CA LEU A 28 -26.45 1.96 -19.32
C LEU A 28 -26.16 0.85 -18.31
N ALA A 29 -25.43 -0.17 -18.76
CA ALA A 29 -24.75 -1.11 -17.88
C ALA A 29 -23.32 -0.60 -17.71
N SER A 30 -23.06 -0.04 -16.52
CA SER A 30 -21.74 0.18 -15.91
C SER A 30 -20.52 -0.14 -16.80
N ALA A 31 -20.11 0.83 -17.62
CA ALA A 31 -18.77 0.84 -18.18
C ALA A 31 -17.79 1.17 -17.03
N LYS A 32 -17.37 0.15 -16.28
CA LYS A 32 -16.07 0.18 -15.62
C LYS A 32 -15.04 0.25 -16.75
N THR A 33 -14.61 1.44 -17.11
CA THR A 33 -13.51 1.63 -18.05
C THR A 33 -12.26 1.03 -17.40
N GLN A 34 -11.90 -0.21 -17.76
CA GLN A 34 -10.56 -0.70 -17.54
C GLN A 34 -9.64 0.21 -18.35
N GLN A 35 -8.93 1.09 -17.64
CA GLN A 35 -7.99 2.02 -18.25
C GLN A 35 -6.91 1.19 -18.95
N ALA A 36 -6.71 1.40 -20.25
CA ALA A 36 -5.74 0.63 -21.02
C ALA A 36 -4.32 0.87 -20.49
N ASN A 37 -3.51 -0.19 -20.49
CA ASN A 37 -2.10 -0.09 -20.10
C ASN A 37 -1.35 0.89 -21.02
N ALA A 38 -0.52 1.75 -20.43
CA ALA A 38 0.41 2.62 -21.13
C ALA A 38 1.50 1.80 -21.84
N SER A 39 2.01 2.35 -22.94
CA SER A 39 3.06 1.76 -23.78
C SER A 39 4.07 2.80 -24.26
N LEU A 40 5.35 2.42 -24.30
CA LEU A 40 6.42 3.23 -24.88
C LEU A 40 6.21 3.52 -26.38
N ASP A 41 5.56 2.61 -27.12
CA ASP A 41 5.26 2.82 -28.55
C ASP A 41 4.15 3.87 -28.76
N GLN A 42 3.43 4.23 -27.70
CA GLN A 42 2.36 5.21 -27.72
C GLN A 42 2.59 6.25 -26.61
N PRO A 43 3.53 7.20 -26.78
CA PRO A 43 3.93 8.14 -25.72
C PRO A 43 2.74 8.89 -25.08
N ASN A 44 1.71 9.22 -25.87
CA ASN A 44 0.50 9.89 -25.38
C ASN A 44 -0.35 9.05 -24.40
N SER A 45 -0.08 7.74 -24.29
CA SER A 45 -0.70 6.84 -23.31
C SER A 45 -0.05 6.94 -21.93
N ILE A 46 1.18 7.45 -21.85
CA ILE A 46 1.94 7.59 -20.61
C ILE A 46 1.47 8.86 -19.91
N LYS A 47 0.49 8.69 -19.01
CA LYS A 47 -0.10 9.77 -18.23
C LYS A 47 0.06 9.45 -16.75
N PRO A 48 1.05 10.04 -16.06
CA PRO A 48 1.24 9.84 -14.64
C PRO A 48 -0.02 10.16 -13.83
N GLN A 49 -0.29 9.35 -12.81
CA GLN A 49 -1.27 9.69 -11.79
C GLN A 49 -0.63 10.65 -10.80
N THR A 50 -1.40 11.66 -10.39
CA THR A 50 -0.94 12.60 -9.38
C THR A 50 -0.85 11.92 -8.01
N PHE A 51 0.22 12.19 -7.28
CA PHE A 51 0.41 11.75 -5.91
C PHE A 51 0.67 12.96 -4.99
N ILE A 52 0.61 12.75 -3.68
CA ILE A 52 0.89 13.81 -2.70
C ILE A 52 2.31 13.69 -2.16
N MET A 53 3.09 14.75 -2.28
CA MET A 53 4.41 14.88 -1.70
C MET A 53 4.35 15.89 -0.55
N ARG A 54 4.75 15.44 0.65
CA ARG A 54 4.88 16.31 1.83
C ARG A 54 6.34 16.53 2.15
N GLY A 55 6.71 17.74 2.51
CA GLY A 55 8.12 18.08 2.65
C GLY A 55 8.38 19.50 3.10
N GLU A 56 9.67 19.79 3.25
CA GLU A 56 10.16 21.15 3.36
C GLU A 56 10.17 21.79 1.98
N VAL A 57 9.62 23.00 1.86
CA VAL A 57 9.51 23.76 0.63
C VAL A 57 10.30 25.06 0.78
N ILE A 58 11.13 25.35 -0.22
CA ILE A 58 11.84 26.62 -0.34
C ILE A 58 11.41 27.25 -1.67
N LEU A 59 10.90 28.48 -1.61
CA LEU A 59 10.52 29.25 -2.79
C LEU A 59 11.41 30.48 -2.93
N GLY A 60 11.86 30.73 -4.15
CA GLY A 60 12.70 31.88 -4.49
C GLY A 60 12.94 31.95 -6.00
N HIS A 61 13.68 32.98 -6.42
CA HIS A 61 13.90 33.26 -7.84
C HIS A 61 14.86 32.26 -8.50
N GLU A 62 15.83 31.73 -7.76
CA GLU A 62 16.87 30.81 -8.25
C GLU A 62 16.71 29.39 -7.67
N VAL A 63 15.91 29.25 -6.61
CA VAL A 63 15.64 27.98 -5.93
C VAL A 63 14.14 27.88 -5.69
N SER A 64 13.51 26.88 -6.32
CA SER A 64 12.16 26.46 -6.02
C SER A 64 12.20 24.96 -5.80
N SER A 65 12.20 24.51 -4.55
CA SER A 65 12.45 23.10 -4.22
C SER A 65 11.48 22.54 -3.19
N ILE A 66 11.34 21.21 -3.23
CA ILE A 66 10.70 20.42 -2.19
C ILE A 66 11.62 19.26 -1.79
N GLN A 67 11.87 19.13 -0.49
CA GLN A 67 12.56 17.98 0.11
C GLN A 67 11.50 17.09 0.79
N PRO A 68 11.20 15.89 0.26
CA PRO A 68 10.24 15.00 0.89
C PRO A 68 10.62 14.69 2.34
N CYS A 69 9.61 14.59 3.20
CA CYS A 69 9.82 14.26 4.60
C CYS A 69 10.59 12.93 4.75
N GLY A 70 11.70 12.95 5.50
CA GLY A 70 12.54 11.77 5.73
C GLY A 70 13.49 11.43 4.57
N SER A 71 13.59 12.28 3.55
CA SER A 71 14.54 12.12 2.45
C SER A 71 15.67 13.14 2.53
N GLU A 72 16.83 12.77 1.99
CA GLU A 72 17.95 13.69 1.69
C GLU A 72 17.88 14.22 0.25
N GLN A 73 16.92 13.74 -0.53
CA GLN A 73 16.73 14.10 -1.94
C GLN A 73 15.83 15.31 -2.04
N GLN A 74 16.07 16.13 -3.07
CA GLN A 74 15.27 17.30 -3.36
C GLN A 74 14.77 17.23 -4.80
N TYR A 75 13.60 17.80 -5.04
CA TYR A 75 13.02 17.98 -6.36
C TYR A 75 12.86 19.45 -6.67
N TRP A 76 13.03 19.82 -7.94
CA TRP A 76 12.66 21.15 -8.40
C TRP A 76 11.13 21.27 -8.35
N LEU A 77 10.63 22.20 -7.57
CA LEU A 77 9.20 22.41 -7.38
C LEU A 77 8.68 23.37 -8.46
N SER A 78 7.91 22.84 -9.40
CA SER A 78 7.29 23.63 -10.46
C SER A 78 5.87 24.02 -10.08
N LEU A 79 5.70 25.28 -9.71
CA LEU A 79 4.42 25.89 -9.41
C LEU A 79 4.01 26.81 -10.56
N ASP A 80 2.71 26.91 -10.83
CA ASP A 80 2.20 28.00 -11.66
C ASP A 80 2.46 29.37 -10.98
N ASN A 81 2.44 30.44 -11.77
CA ASN A 81 2.76 31.77 -11.27
C ASN A 81 1.80 32.25 -10.17
N ASP A 82 0.51 31.90 -10.22
CA ASP A 82 -0.45 32.32 -9.18
C ASP A 82 -0.12 31.66 -7.84
N LYS A 83 0.07 30.34 -7.82
CA LYS A 83 0.46 29.58 -6.62
C LYS A 83 1.82 30.02 -6.08
N PHE A 84 2.80 30.26 -6.96
CA PHE A 84 4.11 30.76 -6.56
C PHE A 84 3.99 32.11 -5.85
N GLN A 85 3.25 33.06 -6.42
CA GLN A 85 3.02 34.37 -5.79
C GLN A 85 2.24 34.27 -4.48
N GLN A 86 1.28 33.34 -4.37
CA GLN A 86 0.59 33.08 -3.10
C GLN A 86 1.53 32.49 -2.05
N GLY A 87 2.42 31.56 -2.43
CA GLY A 87 3.39 30.95 -1.53
C GLY A 87 4.45 31.94 -1.02
N ILE A 88 5.03 32.76 -1.90
CA ILE A 88 6.01 33.79 -1.51
C ILE A 88 5.43 34.77 -0.48
N LYS A 89 4.13 35.12 -0.59
CA LYS A 89 3.45 36.00 0.38
C LYS A 89 3.32 35.42 1.79
N LEU A 90 3.48 34.11 1.97
CA LEU A 90 3.49 33.47 3.29
C LEU A 90 4.82 33.69 4.03
N THR A 91 5.88 34.03 3.31
CA THR A 91 7.23 34.16 3.87
C THR A 91 7.55 35.61 4.21
N ASN A 92 8.30 35.81 5.29
CA ASN A 92 8.74 37.13 5.75
C ASN A 92 10.21 37.41 5.42
N THR A 93 10.97 36.38 5.04
CA THR A 93 12.37 36.49 4.62
C THR A 93 12.61 35.68 3.34
N PRO A 94 13.53 36.10 2.46
CA PRO A 94 13.89 35.31 1.27
C PRO A 94 14.31 33.88 1.65
N TYR A 95 13.87 32.91 0.86
CA TYR A 95 14.22 31.49 1.02
C TYR A 95 13.85 30.90 2.39
N GLN A 96 12.87 31.48 3.09
CA GLN A 96 12.36 30.92 4.35
C GLN A 96 11.78 29.51 4.10
N PRO A 97 12.21 28.48 4.85
CA PRO A 97 11.62 27.15 4.77
C PRO A 97 10.15 27.17 5.17
N MET A 98 9.33 26.47 4.40
CA MET A 98 7.92 26.21 4.67
C MET A 98 7.66 24.73 4.73
N TYR A 99 6.55 24.32 5.35
CA TYR A 99 6.03 22.97 5.17
C TYR A 99 4.99 22.98 4.05
N GLY A 100 5.17 22.10 3.07
CA GLY A 100 4.27 21.94 1.94
C GLY A 100 3.70 20.53 1.82
N GLU A 101 2.47 20.45 1.35
CA GLU A 101 1.79 19.24 0.91
C GLU A 101 1.28 19.50 -0.50
N MET A 102 1.99 18.95 -1.48
CA MET A 102 1.82 19.27 -2.90
C MET A 102 1.31 18.03 -3.63
N ILE A 103 0.28 18.19 -4.45
CA ILE A 103 -0.29 17.13 -5.28
C ILE A 103 0.15 17.38 -6.71
N GLY A 104 0.81 16.41 -7.32
CA GLY A 104 1.48 16.62 -8.58
C GLY A 104 2.02 15.33 -9.19
N HIS A 105 2.86 15.49 -10.21
CA HIS A 105 3.55 14.42 -10.89
C HIS A 105 5.01 14.81 -11.18
N LEU A 106 5.85 13.84 -11.53
CA LEU A 106 7.26 14.05 -11.83
C LEU A 106 7.51 14.14 -13.33
N GLU A 107 8.40 15.05 -13.70
CA GLU A 107 8.96 15.19 -15.04
C GLU A 107 10.48 15.22 -14.97
N THR A 108 11.15 14.78 -16.04
CA THR A 108 12.61 14.88 -16.15
C THR A 108 13.02 16.35 -16.22
N SER A 109 13.97 16.75 -15.39
CA SER A 109 14.55 18.10 -15.41
C SER A 109 15.24 18.39 -16.74
N GLY A 110 15.36 19.68 -17.09
CA GLY A 110 16.18 20.07 -18.24
C GLY A 110 17.66 19.72 -18.06
N ASN A 111 18.41 19.66 -19.16
CA ASN A 111 19.88 19.54 -19.12
C ASN A 111 20.58 20.89 -18.85
N GLU A 112 19.83 21.98 -18.81
CA GLU A 112 20.30 23.35 -18.58
C GLU A 112 19.27 24.08 -17.72
N GLY A 113 19.73 25.02 -16.88
CA GLY A 113 18.87 25.81 -16.00
C GLY A 113 18.97 25.41 -14.52
N PHE A 114 18.17 26.07 -13.67
CA PHE A 114 18.21 25.86 -12.22
C PHE A 114 17.70 24.49 -11.76
N ASP A 115 16.95 23.77 -12.60
CA ASP A 115 16.43 22.44 -12.31
C ASP A 115 17.38 21.31 -12.71
N ALA A 116 18.47 21.60 -13.43
CA ALA A 116 19.37 20.59 -14.00
C ALA A 116 20.10 19.73 -12.95
N ASP A 117 20.33 20.29 -11.75
CA ASP A 117 21.00 19.58 -10.64
C ASP A 117 20.04 18.68 -9.83
N TYR A 118 18.74 18.71 -10.13
CA TYR A 118 17.72 17.94 -9.41
C TYR A 118 17.42 16.63 -10.13
N THR A 119 17.18 15.57 -9.34
CA THR A 119 16.82 14.23 -9.86
C THR A 119 15.61 14.28 -10.80
N ALA A 120 14.63 15.14 -10.48
CA ALA A 120 13.46 15.41 -11.29
C ALA A 120 12.79 16.74 -10.89
N ARG A 121 11.85 17.18 -11.72
CA ARG A 121 10.93 18.28 -11.45
C ARG A 121 9.59 17.73 -10.96
N PHE A 122 9.13 18.21 -9.82
CA PHE A 122 7.77 17.95 -9.32
C PHE A 122 6.82 19.05 -9.81
N VAL A 123 6.00 18.72 -10.80
CA VAL A 123 4.99 19.61 -11.38
C VAL A 123 3.75 19.59 -10.50
N VAL A 124 3.46 20.73 -9.88
CA VAL A 124 2.36 20.86 -8.92
C VAL A 124 1.06 21.14 -9.65
N ASP A 125 0.18 20.14 -9.66
CA ASP A 125 -1.20 20.30 -10.12
C ASP A 125 -2.04 21.05 -9.07
N LYS A 126 -1.90 20.68 -7.80
CA LYS A 126 -2.69 21.25 -6.68
C LYS A 126 -1.84 21.41 -5.43
N VAL A 127 -2.09 22.47 -4.68
CA VAL A 127 -1.58 22.60 -3.31
C VAL A 127 -2.62 21.95 -2.42
N ASN A 128 -2.23 21.11 -1.46
CA ASN A 128 -3.12 20.66 -0.39
C ASN A 128 -3.02 21.61 0.80
N MET A 129 -1.78 21.91 1.21
CA MET A 129 -1.42 22.86 2.25
C MET A 129 -0.03 23.42 1.97
N LEU A 130 0.20 24.69 2.29
CA LEU A 130 1.52 25.32 2.36
C LEU A 130 1.53 26.27 3.57
N THR A 131 2.53 26.19 4.45
CA THR A 131 2.56 26.99 5.69
C THR A 131 3.96 27.41 6.09
N ALA A 132 4.11 28.67 6.50
CA ALA A 132 5.32 29.23 7.09
C ALA A 132 5.28 29.27 8.63
N GLU A 133 4.10 29.09 9.25
CA GLU A 133 3.88 29.24 10.69
C GLU A 133 4.64 28.20 11.53
N ASN A 134 4.70 26.96 11.05
CA ASN A 134 5.47 25.88 11.68
C ASN A 134 6.01 24.95 10.58
N PRO A 135 7.26 25.14 10.12
CA PRO A 135 7.83 24.35 9.03
C PRO A 135 8.24 22.93 9.46
N HIS A 136 8.45 22.67 10.75
CA HIS A 136 8.87 21.35 11.26
C HIS A 136 7.69 20.40 11.48
N ARG A 137 6.95 20.09 10.40
CA ARG A 137 5.77 19.21 10.45
C ARG A 137 6.01 17.81 9.90
N CYS A 138 7.22 17.49 9.41
CA CYS A 138 7.52 16.18 8.83
C CYS A 138 7.38 15.01 9.82
N GLU A 139 7.64 15.23 11.10
CA GLU A 139 7.52 14.21 12.15
C GLU A 139 6.05 13.85 12.48
N ARG A 140 5.09 14.68 12.03
CA ARG A 140 3.68 14.42 12.29
C ARG A 140 3.22 13.23 11.46
N LYS A 141 2.43 12.36 12.09
CA LYS A 141 1.70 11.30 11.38
C LYS A 141 0.84 11.91 10.27
N THR A 142 0.66 11.14 9.20
CA THR A 142 -0.29 11.49 8.14
C THR A 142 -1.67 11.75 8.74
N GLN A 143 -2.33 12.77 8.23
CA GLN A 143 -3.63 13.23 8.64
C GLN A 143 -4.66 12.79 7.60
N ASN A 144 -5.89 12.56 8.07
CA ASN A 144 -7.02 12.37 7.19
C ASN A 144 -7.47 13.72 6.60
N THR A 145 -8.38 13.65 5.64
CA THR A 145 -9.10 14.82 5.16
C THR A 145 -9.74 15.56 6.35
N ARG A 146 -9.70 16.89 6.33
CA ARG A 146 -10.29 17.75 7.35
C ARG A 146 -10.87 19.00 6.71
N ALA A 147 -11.97 19.50 7.26
CA ALA A 147 -12.52 20.82 6.94
C ALA A 147 -12.69 21.64 8.23
N PHE A 148 -12.54 22.95 8.14
CA PHE A 148 -12.61 23.85 9.31
C PHE A 148 -12.86 25.29 8.88
N GLY A 149 -13.42 26.10 9.78
CA GLY A 149 -13.61 27.53 9.57
C GLY A 149 -13.58 28.30 10.87
N ASN A 150 -13.41 29.62 10.79
CA ASN A 150 -13.17 30.49 11.95
C ASN A 150 -14.34 31.42 12.29
N GLU A 151 -15.29 31.65 11.38
CA GLU A 151 -16.41 32.57 11.58
C GLU A 151 -17.75 31.95 11.13
N PRO A 152 -18.50 31.27 12.03
CA PRO A 152 -18.11 30.86 13.40
C PRO A 152 -17.01 29.78 13.38
N PHE A 153 -16.38 29.50 14.52
CA PHE A 153 -15.42 28.40 14.59
C PHE A 153 -16.12 27.03 14.42
N TRP A 154 -15.53 26.17 13.59
CA TRP A 154 -15.96 24.77 13.47
C TRP A 154 -14.84 23.91 12.90
N SER A 155 -14.90 22.61 13.17
CA SER A 155 -14.06 21.62 12.49
C SER A 155 -14.80 20.34 12.18
N LEU A 156 -14.32 19.64 11.17
CA LEU A 156 -14.86 18.41 10.66
C LEU A 156 -13.72 17.45 10.31
N ASP A 157 -13.59 16.36 11.06
CA ASP A 157 -12.58 15.33 10.81
C ASP A 157 -13.20 14.13 10.09
N PHE A 158 -12.47 13.58 9.11
CA PHE A 158 -12.97 12.47 8.31
C PHE A 158 -12.48 11.13 8.86
N THR A 159 -13.40 10.17 8.88
CA THR A 159 -13.12 8.73 8.94
C THR A 159 -13.63 8.08 7.63
N PRO A 160 -13.33 6.79 7.36
CA PRO A 160 -13.81 6.14 6.15
C PRO A 160 -15.34 6.09 6.01
N THR A 161 -16.08 6.14 7.12
CA THR A 161 -17.54 5.95 7.13
C THR A 161 -18.33 7.09 7.78
N HIS A 162 -17.66 8.00 8.50
CA HIS A 162 -18.31 9.09 9.25
C HIS A 162 -17.56 10.42 9.10
N LEU A 163 -18.32 11.51 9.21
CA LEU A 163 -17.84 12.87 9.40
C LEU A 163 -18.02 13.27 10.86
N SER A 164 -16.95 13.76 11.47
CA SER A 164 -16.90 14.05 12.90
C SER A 164 -16.89 15.56 13.12
N PHE A 165 -18.07 16.14 13.36
CA PHE A 165 -18.31 17.58 13.42
C PHE A 165 -18.18 18.14 14.84
N GLN A 166 -17.49 19.27 14.97
CA GLN A 166 -17.31 20.00 16.21
C GLN A 166 -17.66 21.48 15.98
N PRO A 167 -18.82 21.97 16.46
CA PRO A 167 -19.18 23.39 16.39
C PRO A 167 -18.51 24.20 17.51
N MET A 168 -18.50 25.52 17.37
CA MET A 168 -18.13 26.46 18.43
C MET A 168 -19.06 26.30 19.64
N GLY A 169 -18.51 25.83 20.77
CA GLY A 169 -19.23 25.78 22.05
C GLY A 169 -20.32 24.69 22.17
N GLY A 170 -20.23 23.60 21.41
CA GLY A 170 -21.18 22.47 21.48
C GLY A 170 -20.50 21.10 21.62
N ALA A 171 -21.33 20.05 21.76
CA ALA A 171 -20.84 18.67 21.75
C ALA A 171 -20.47 18.22 20.33
N LYS A 172 -19.49 17.32 20.25
CA LYS A 172 -19.08 16.64 19.03
C LYS A 172 -20.23 15.76 18.49
N GLN A 173 -20.41 15.76 17.17
CA GLN A 173 -21.48 15.03 16.47
C GLN A 173 -20.87 14.20 15.35
N ASP A 174 -21.29 12.94 15.23
CA ASP A 174 -20.81 12.03 14.18
C ASP A 174 -21.93 11.76 13.17
N PHE A 175 -21.64 11.98 11.90
CA PHE A 175 -22.57 11.83 10.79
C PHE A 175 -22.12 10.71 9.87
N PRO A 176 -22.85 9.59 9.76
CA PRO A 176 -22.57 8.56 8.77
C PRO A 176 -22.65 9.12 7.35
N ILE A 177 -21.64 8.83 6.53
CA ILE A 177 -21.64 9.23 5.11
C ILE A 177 -22.58 8.28 4.35
N THR A 178 -23.63 8.82 3.75
CA THR A 178 -24.59 8.03 2.95
C THR A 178 -24.15 7.93 1.50
N THR A 179 -23.61 9.02 0.94
CA THR A 179 -23.10 9.08 -0.43
C THR A 179 -21.83 9.89 -0.51
N SER A 180 -20.89 9.46 -1.36
CA SER A 180 -19.71 10.25 -1.72
C SER A 180 -19.59 10.37 -3.24
N ARG A 181 -19.27 11.58 -3.71
CA ARG A 181 -18.96 11.86 -5.13
C ARG A 181 -17.65 12.62 -5.18
N ILE A 182 -16.60 11.96 -5.69
CA ILE A 182 -15.25 12.50 -5.73
C ILE A 182 -14.89 12.79 -7.19
N GLU A 183 -14.81 14.07 -7.52
CA GLU A 183 -14.37 14.58 -8.82
C GLU A 183 -13.00 15.26 -8.63
N PRO A 184 -12.19 15.48 -9.69
CA PRO A 184 -10.87 16.08 -9.54
C PRO A 184 -10.88 17.43 -8.80
N ASN A 185 -11.88 18.28 -9.08
CA ASN A 185 -11.94 19.64 -8.57
C ASN A 185 -13.04 19.88 -7.53
N ARG A 186 -13.83 18.84 -7.22
CA ARG A 186 -15.00 18.94 -6.35
C ARG A 186 -15.24 17.62 -5.62
N ARG A 187 -15.52 17.65 -4.33
CA ARG A 187 -15.91 16.47 -3.54
C ARG A 187 -17.21 16.78 -2.82
N ARG A 188 -18.20 15.90 -2.95
CA ARG A 188 -19.50 16.01 -2.27
C ARG A 188 -19.71 14.79 -1.38
N TYR A 189 -20.14 15.05 -0.15
CA TYR A 189 -20.46 14.04 0.85
C TYR A 189 -21.85 14.34 1.40
N ASP A 190 -22.78 13.39 1.23
CA ASP A 190 -24.14 13.49 1.73
C ASP A 190 -24.26 12.68 3.03
N PHE A 191 -25.05 13.19 3.98
CA PHE A 191 -25.40 12.53 5.24
C PHE A 191 -26.83 12.95 5.65
N ASP A 192 -27.46 12.24 6.58
CA ASP A 192 -28.91 12.39 6.85
C ASP A 192 -29.34 13.82 7.19
N GLN A 193 -28.47 14.58 7.87
CA GLN A 193 -28.75 15.94 8.33
C GLN A 193 -28.15 17.03 7.43
N GLY A 194 -27.54 16.69 6.29
CA GLY A 194 -26.81 17.69 5.52
C GLY A 194 -25.91 17.20 4.39
N GLN A 195 -25.09 18.13 3.92
CA GLN A 195 -24.11 17.88 2.87
C GLN A 195 -22.84 18.69 3.12
N LEU A 196 -21.71 18.11 2.73
CA LEU A 196 -20.42 18.79 2.66
C LEU A 196 -19.95 18.83 1.22
N GLU A 197 -19.55 20.02 0.78
CA GLU A 197 -18.90 20.25 -0.49
C GLU A 197 -17.51 20.85 -0.31
N LEU A 198 -16.51 20.20 -0.91
CA LEU A 198 -15.14 20.70 -1.01
C LEU A 198 -14.85 21.08 -2.46
N ASN A 199 -14.32 22.27 -2.69
CA ASN A 199 -13.94 22.76 -4.03
C ASN A 199 -12.45 23.14 -4.06
N VAL A 200 -11.76 22.80 -5.15
CA VAL A 200 -10.37 23.23 -5.37
C VAL A 200 -10.36 24.74 -5.57
N ARG A 201 -9.88 25.44 -4.55
CA ARG A 201 -9.76 26.89 -4.51
C ARG A 201 -8.83 27.27 -3.37
N SER A 202 -7.84 28.11 -3.65
CA SER A 202 -6.99 28.70 -2.62
C SER A 202 -7.84 29.32 -1.52
N CYS A 203 -7.61 28.85 -0.30
CA CYS A 203 -8.31 29.26 0.90
C CYS A 203 -7.28 29.65 1.96
N SER A 204 -7.48 30.80 2.59
CA SER A 204 -6.71 31.25 3.74
C SER A 204 -7.70 31.53 4.86
N ASP A 205 -7.29 31.22 6.08
CA ASP A 205 -8.10 31.42 7.27
C ASP A 205 -7.92 32.82 7.89
N GLY A 206 -7.13 33.68 7.23
CA GLY A 206 -6.88 35.09 7.56
C GLY A 206 -6.04 35.33 8.81
N MET A 207 -5.74 34.27 9.58
CA MET A 207 -5.05 34.35 10.87
C MET A 207 -3.75 33.55 10.91
N SER A 208 -3.53 32.64 9.97
CA SER A 208 -2.32 31.85 9.85
C SER A 208 -1.53 32.22 8.59
N ASP A 209 -0.21 32.11 8.66
CA ASP A 209 0.67 32.12 7.48
C ASP A 209 0.56 30.78 6.74
N SER A 210 -0.67 30.40 6.39
CA SER A 210 -1.01 29.15 5.71
C SER A 210 -1.96 29.37 4.53
N LEU A 211 -1.67 28.63 3.46
CA LEU A 211 -2.49 28.47 2.28
C LEU A 211 -3.03 27.04 2.23
N TYR A 212 -4.35 26.92 2.10
CA TYR A 212 -5.05 25.66 1.95
C TYR A 212 -5.60 25.53 0.53
N GLY A 213 -5.53 24.32 -0.02
CA GLY A 213 -5.91 24.05 -1.42
C GLY A 213 -7.40 23.98 -1.70
N TRP A 214 -8.20 23.83 -0.65
CA TRP A 214 -9.62 23.55 -0.76
C TRP A 214 -10.43 24.50 0.10
N SER A 215 -11.54 24.97 -0.46
CA SER A 215 -12.62 25.62 0.27
C SER A 215 -13.67 24.59 0.65
N ALA A 216 -14.26 24.74 1.83
CA ALA A 216 -15.34 23.90 2.34
C ALA A 216 -16.64 24.70 2.49
N ASN A 217 -17.74 24.09 2.03
CA ASN A 217 -19.10 24.54 2.30
C ASN A 217 -19.86 23.37 2.93
N LEU A 218 -20.23 23.51 4.20
CA LEU A 218 -20.93 22.50 4.98
C LEU A 218 -22.32 23.02 5.34
N VAL A 219 -23.35 22.23 5.04
CA VAL A 219 -24.73 22.52 5.44
C VAL A 219 -25.20 21.44 6.42
N ILE A 220 -25.60 21.83 7.62
CA ILE A 220 -26.18 20.95 8.65
C ILE A 220 -27.48 21.59 9.15
N ASP A 221 -28.60 20.87 9.09
CA ASP A 221 -29.92 21.36 9.54
C ASP A 221 -30.28 22.75 8.95
N GLY A 222 -29.89 23.00 7.70
CA GLY A 222 -30.11 24.28 7.00
C GLY A 222 -29.16 25.41 7.39
N LYS A 223 -28.24 25.21 8.35
CA LYS A 223 -27.18 26.16 8.69
C LYS A 223 -25.98 25.96 7.78
N ASN A 224 -25.42 27.06 7.29
CA ASN A 224 -24.26 27.04 6.40
C ASN A 224 -22.96 27.40 7.15
N TYR A 225 -21.91 26.62 6.90
CA TYR A 225 -20.57 26.77 7.45
C TYR A 225 -19.58 26.84 6.30
N ASN A 226 -18.87 27.96 6.19
CA ASN A 226 -17.82 28.15 5.20
C ASN A 226 -16.45 28.05 5.87
N GLY A 227 -15.46 27.58 5.13
CA GLY A 227 -14.11 27.42 5.64
C GLY A 227 -13.12 26.87 4.63
N CYS A 228 -11.99 26.40 5.12
CA CYS A 228 -10.96 25.73 4.35
C CYS A 228 -10.98 24.21 4.59
N ALA A 229 -10.27 23.48 3.75
CA ALA A 229 -10.07 22.05 3.91
C ALA A 229 -8.69 21.61 3.42
N THR A 230 -8.26 20.48 3.96
CA THR A 230 -7.14 19.69 3.46
C THR A 230 -7.65 18.29 3.15
N LEU A 231 -7.11 17.69 2.10
CA LEU A 231 -7.25 16.27 1.84
C LEU A 231 -6.28 15.48 2.71
N SER A 232 -6.50 14.16 2.81
CA SER A 232 -5.51 13.29 3.41
C SER A 232 -4.14 13.50 2.75
N ASN A 233 -3.12 13.63 3.57
CA ASN A 233 -1.74 13.85 3.15
C ASN A 233 -0.92 12.54 3.10
N ALA A 234 -1.62 11.41 3.08
CA ALA A 234 -1.01 10.10 2.83
C ALA A 234 -0.86 9.89 1.32
N ASP A 235 0.35 9.53 0.90
CA ASP A 235 0.59 9.14 -0.48
C ASP A 235 0.02 7.74 -0.75
N ALA A 236 -0.95 7.68 -1.65
CA ALA A 236 -1.62 6.45 -2.05
C ALA A 236 -0.74 5.52 -2.89
N THR A 237 0.38 6.01 -3.42
CA THR A 237 1.27 5.24 -4.28
C THR A 237 2.34 4.46 -3.50
N GLN A 238 2.43 4.66 -2.19
CA GLN A 238 3.42 4.01 -1.31
C GLN A 238 3.42 2.48 -1.37
N SER A 239 2.35 1.84 -1.84
CA SER A 239 2.32 0.39 -2.09
C SER A 239 3.35 -0.09 -3.13
N TRP A 240 3.91 0.81 -3.95
CA TRP A 240 4.94 0.50 -4.94
C TRP A 240 6.36 0.53 -4.35
N VAL A 241 6.53 1.12 -3.17
CA VAL A 241 7.83 1.20 -2.49
C VAL A 241 8.30 -0.19 -2.12
N GLY A 242 9.57 -0.47 -2.44
CA GLY A 242 10.17 -1.78 -2.22
C GLY A 242 11.47 -1.95 -2.99
N SER A 243 12.18 -3.01 -2.66
CA SER A 243 13.28 -3.52 -3.47
C SER A 243 12.71 -4.60 -4.39
N TYR A 244 13.15 -4.64 -5.64
CA TYR A 244 12.74 -5.64 -6.62
C TYR A 244 13.99 -6.24 -7.28
N GLN A 245 14.10 -7.55 -7.41
CA GLN A 245 15.28 -8.23 -7.95
C GLN A 245 14.90 -9.23 -9.04
N ALA A 246 15.75 -9.36 -10.06
CA ALA A 246 15.53 -10.35 -11.12
C ALA A 246 15.68 -11.78 -10.58
N ALA A 247 14.80 -12.70 -11.00
CA ALA A 247 14.99 -14.13 -10.70
C ALA A 247 16.19 -14.67 -11.48
N SER A 248 17.11 -15.33 -10.78
CA SER A 248 18.31 -15.94 -11.36
C SER A 248 17.92 -16.98 -12.42
N THR A 249 18.01 -16.60 -13.69
CA THR A 249 17.76 -17.49 -14.83
C THR A 249 19.11 -17.98 -15.37
N GLN A 250 19.59 -19.07 -14.79
CA GLN A 250 20.62 -19.96 -15.34
C GLN A 250 22.06 -19.43 -15.51
N ASN A 251 22.39 -18.21 -15.08
CA ASN A 251 23.78 -17.76 -14.91
C ASN A 251 23.93 -16.99 -13.59
N SER A 252 24.68 -17.57 -12.64
CA SER A 252 24.97 -16.99 -11.33
C SER A 252 25.92 -15.78 -11.37
N THR A 253 26.06 -15.12 -12.53
CA THR A 253 27.10 -14.12 -12.80
C THR A 253 26.58 -12.69 -12.93
N PHE A 254 25.27 -12.47 -12.87
CA PHE A 254 24.66 -11.15 -13.06
C PHE A 254 23.34 -11.03 -12.29
N SER A 255 23.17 -9.96 -11.52
CA SER A 255 21.91 -9.64 -10.82
C SER A 255 21.48 -8.20 -11.11
N ILE A 256 20.16 -7.99 -11.19
CA ILE A 256 19.54 -6.67 -11.33
C ILE A 256 18.67 -6.43 -10.10
N LYS A 257 18.86 -5.29 -9.43
CA LYS A 257 18.03 -4.82 -8.32
C LYS A 257 17.48 -3.43 -8.64
N LEU A 258 16.17 -3.23 -8.49
CA LEU A 258 15.49 -1.95 -8.55
C LEU A 258 15.00 -1.59 -7.14
N ASP A 259 15.53 -0.53 -6.56
CA ASP A 259 15.01 0.07 -5.34
C ASP A 259 14.06 1.22 -5.69
N VAL A 260 12.79 1.09 -5.27
CA VAL A 260 11.73 2.08 -5.40
C VAL A 260 11.49 2.67 -4.02
N LYS A 261 11.84 3.94 -3.79
CA LYS A 261 11.82 4.55 -2.45
C LYS A 261 10.59 5.42 -2.21
N ALA A 262 10.23 5.59 -0.94
CA ALA A 262 9.07 6.39 -0.49
C ALA A 262 9.13 7.87 -0.88
N ASP A 263 10.33 8.38 -1.17
CA ASP A 263 10.58 9.74 -1.63
C ASP A 263 10.48 9.90 -3.15
N HIS A 264 9.95 8.91 -3.85
CA HIS A 264 9.86 8.83 -5.32
C HIS A 264 11.18 8.70 -6.08
N THR A 265 12.30 8.48 -5.39
CA THR A 265 13.55 8.11 -6.08
C THR A 265 13.58 6.63 -6.43
N ALA A 266 14.24 6.32 -7.54
CA ALA A 266 14.47 4.97 -8.02
C ALA A 266 15.95 4.75 -8.32
N THR A 267 16.44 3.56 -7.96
CA THR A 267 17.83 3.15 -8.24
C THR A 267 17.83 1.77 -8.86
N THR A 268 18.44 1.61 -10.03
CA THR A 268 18.72 0.29 -10.61
C THR A 268 20.20 -0.06 -10.41
N THR A 269 20.49 -1.17 -9.75
CA THR A 269 21.84 -1.69 -9.53
C THR A 269 22.03 -2.96 -10.35
N TYR A 270 23.09 -3.00 -11.14
CA TYR A 270 23.55 -4.15 -11.91
C TYR A 270 24.82 -4.69 -11.26
N GLN A 271 24.79 -5.92 -10.76
CA GLN A 271 25.93 -6.54 -10.10
C GLN A 271 26.44 -7.70 -10.93
N TYR A 272 27.76 -7.84 -11.00
CA TYR A 272 28.44 -8.87 -11.79
C TYR A 272 29.28 -9.75 -10.87
N ALA A 273 29.16 -11.08 -10.99
CA ALA A 273 29.89 -12.01 -10.11
C ALA A 273 31.38 -12.17 -10.49
N ASP A 274 31.83 -11.50 -11.57
CA ASP A 274 33.24 -11.46 -11.96
C ASP A 274 34.07 -10.48 -11.10
N GLY A 275 33.44 -9.81 -10.12
CA GLY A 275 34.07 -8.85 -9.23
C GLY A 275 34.31 -7.47 -9.86
N SER A 276 33.74 -7.21 -11.04
CA SER A 276 33.67 -5.86 -11.58
C SER A 276 32.75 -4.96 -10.73
N ASN A 277 32.97 -3.65 -10.79
CA ASN A 277 32.18 -2.70 -10.01
C ASN A 277 30.72 -2.71 -10.45
N ASP A 278 29.81 -2.67 -9.46
CA ASP A 278 28.38 -2.50 -9.69
C ASP A 278 28.12 -1.27 -10.58
N SER A 279 27.26 -1.44 -11.58
CA SER A 279 26.74 -0.31 -12.35
C SER A 279 25.45 0.17 -11.70
N VAL A 280 25.31 1.48 -11.52
CA VAL A 280 24.17 2.07 -10.80
C VAL A 280 23.53 3.15 -11.64
N GLU A 281 22.25 2.97 -11.93
CA GLU A 281 21.38 4.00 -12.50
C GLU A 281 20.55 4.65 -11.38
N ARG A 282 20.36 5.96 -11.45
CA ARG A 282 19.54 6.73 -10.51
C ARG A 282 18.54 7.59 -11.24
N GLY A 283 17.36 7.75 -10.66
CA GLY A 283 16.32 8.63 -11.15
C GLY A 283 15.09 8.57 -10.24
N TYR A 284 13.91 8.47 -10.83
CA TYR A 284 12.65 8.56 -10.12
C TYR A 284 11.60 7.55 -10.62
N TRP A 285 10.52 7.41 -9.85
CA TRP A 285 9.37 6.59 -10.23
C TRP A 285 8.04 7.28 -9.94
N GLN A 286 7.02 6.91 -10.71
CA GLN A 286 5.64 7.35 -10.48
C GLN A 286 4.62 6.37 -11.04
N GLN A 287 3.46 6.28 -10.40
CA GLN A 287 2.38 5.40 -10.82
C GLN A 287 1.67 5.94 -12.08
N LEU A 288 1.39 5.07 -13.05
CA LEU A 288 0.61 5.41 -14.24
C LEU A 288 -0.86 4.98 -14.12
N ASN A 289 -1.10 3.84 -13.49
CA ASN A 289 -2.43 3.28 -13.23
C ASN A 289 -2.32 2.20 -12.14
N ALA A 290 -3.42 1.50 -11.84
CA ALA A 290 -3.49 0.53 -10.74
C ALA A 290 -2.44 -0.58 -10.80
N ASN A 291 -1.96 -0.94 -12.00
CA ASN A 291 -1.04 -2.04 -12.24
C ASN A 291 0.22 -1.64 -13.00
N GLN A 292 0.49 -0.36 -13.28
CA GLN A 292 1.71 0.08 -13.95
C GLN A 292 2.40 1.23 -13.23
N VAL A 293 3.73 1.15 -13.19
CA VAL A 293 4.64 2.17 -12.68
C VAL A 293 5.65 2.54 -13.76
N GLN A 294 5.87 3.85 -13.93
CA GLN A 294 6.92 4.40 -14.76
C GLN A 294 8.18 4.57 -13.90
N VAL A 295 9.30 4.09 -14.41
CA VAL A 295 10.61 4.28 -13.80
C VAL A 295 11.50 4.98 -14.82
N VAL A 296 12.02 6.15 -14.46
CA VAL A 296 12.87 6.97 -15.31
C VAL A 296 14.22 7.12 -14.61
N MET A 297 15.27 6.63 -15.24
CA MET A 297 16.65 6.83 -14.84
C MET A 297 17.19 8.07 -15.58
N THR A 298 17.83 8.98 -14.85
CA THR A 298 18.40 10.22 -15.39
C THR A 298 19.93 10.20 -15.38
N HIS A 299 20.52 9.32 -14.57
CA HIS A 299 21.97 9.17 -14.43
C HIS A 299 22.38 7.71 -14.47
N HIS A 300 23.47 7.42 -15.17
CA HIS A 300 24.20 6.16 -15.10
C HIS A 300 25.60 6.44 -14.54
N GLN A 301 25.86 5.90 -13.35
CA GLN A 301 27.00 6.27 -12.51
C GLN A 301 27.02 7.78 -12.22
N GLN A 302 27.92 8.54 -12.85
CA GLN A 302 28.01 10.00 -12.76
C GLN A 302 27.73 10.71 -14.10
N GLN A 303 27.26 9.96 -15.11
CA GLN A 303 26.98 10.50 -16.44
C GLN A 303 25.47 10.61 -16.65
N PRO A 304 24.97 11.69 -17.26
CA PRO A 304 23.58 11.79 -17.66
C PRO A 304 23.20 10.67 -18.63
N LEU A 305 22.12 9.94 -18.32
CA LEU A 305 21.52 8.93 -19.18
C LEU A 305 20.02 8.94 -18.93
N LEU A 306 19.25 9.32 -19.94
CA LEU A 306 17.80 9.23 -19.89
C LEU A 306 17.35 7.86 -20.37
N SER A 307 16.91 7.02 -19.43
CA SER A 307 16.29 5.72 -19.69
C SER A 307 14.91 5.64 -19.05
N GLU A 308 13.93 5.11 -19.76
CA GLU A 308 12.56 4.95 -19.30
C GLU A 308 12.09 3.51 -19.47
N ARG A 309 11.55 2.95 -18.38
CA ARG A 309 10.95 1.60 -18.34
C ARG A 309 9.54 1.69 -17.76
N LEU A 310 8.59 1.04 -18.42
CA LEU A 310 7.22 0.89 -17.91
C LEU A 310 7.06 -0.53 -17.34
N PHE A 311 6.94 -0.63 -16.02
CA PHE A 311 6.73 -1.90 -15.36
C PHE A 311 5.24 -2.16 -15.14
N THR A 312 4.81 -3.38 -15.41
CA THR A 312 3.47 -3.89 -15.07
C THR A 312 3.58 -4.82 -13.87
N ARG A 313 2.76 -4.57 -12.84
CA ARG A 313 2.68 -5.35 -11.60
C ARG A 313 1.63 -6.44 -11.69
N ASP A 314 2.02 -7.62 -11.24
CA ASP A 314 1.18 -8.80 -11.10
C ASP A 314 1.60 -9.51 -9.81
N GLY A 315 0.88 -9.23 -8.71
CA GLY A 315 1.29 -9.63 -7.36
C GLY A 315 2.57 -8.94 -6.91
N ASP A 316 3.56 -9.75 -6.56
CA ASP A 316 4.92 -9.37 -6.16
C ASP A 316 5.85 -9.08 -7.36
N LYS A 317 5.42 -9.41 -8.58
CA LYS A 317 6.24 -9.32 -9.79
C LYS A 317 6.03 -8.00 -10.53
N LEU A 318 7.12 -7.35 -10.92
CA LEU A 318 7.20 -6.26 -11.90
C LEU A 318 7.78 -6.79 -13.21
N SER A 319 7.19 -6.40 -14.34
CA SER A 319 7.66 -6.83 -15.67
C SER A 319 7.70 -5.68 -16.67
N ALA A 320 8.78 -5.59 -17.44
CA ALA A 320 8.95 -4.65 -18.53
C ALA A 320 9.55 -5.38 -19.74
N THR A 321 9.00 -5.20 -20.94
CA THR A 321 9.49 -5.88 -22.16
C THR A 321 10.31 -4.95 -23.06
N LYS A 322 10.26 -3.66 -22.79
CA LYS A 322 10.92 -2.61 -23.58
C LYS A 322 11.50 -1.56 -22.65
N GLU A 323 12.52 -0.90 -23.16
CA GLU A 323 13.16 0.26 -22.54
C GLU A 323 13.33 1.33 -23.61
N LYS A 324 13.12 2.59 -23.25
CA LYS A 324 13.43 3.74 -24.10
C LYS A 324 14.71 4.38 -23.58
N VAL A 325 15.74 4.49 -24.41
CA VAL A 325 17.00 5.21 -24.09
C VAL A 325 17.13 6.39 -25.03
N GLY A 326 17.13 7.60 -24.47
CA GLY A 326 16.95 8.82 -25.26
C GLY A 326 15.62 8.79 -26.02
N GLU A 327 15.67 8.79 -27.36
CA GLU A 327 14.49 8.70 -28.22
C GLU A 327 14.26 7.31 -28.84
N ILE A 328 15.15 6.35 -28.58
CA ILE A 328 15.10 5.04 -29.23
C ILE A 328 14.53 4.00 -28.27
N ILE A 329 13.56 3.23 -28.75
CA ILE A 329 12.92 2.14 -28.00
C ILE A 329 13.59 0.82 -28.37
N TYR A 330 14.05 0.08 -27.37
CA TYR A 330 14.67 -1.22 -27.51
C TYR A 330 13.81 -2.30 -26.85
N PRO A 331 13.66 -3.49 -27.45
CA PRO A 331 13.21 -4.66 -26.71
C PRO A 331 14.28 -5.04 -25.69
N ILE A 332 13.85 -5.34 -24.46
CA ILE A 332 14.75 -5.92 -23.46
C ILE A 332 14.99 -7.38 -23.85
N ALA A 333 16.23 -7.85 -23.70
CA ALA A 333 16.64 -9.21 -24.07
C ALA A 333 15.83 -10.30 -23.35
N ASP A 334 15.86 -11.53 -23.88
CA ASP A 334 15.28 -12.74 -23.28
C ASP A 334 13.79 -12.66 -22.90
N GLY A 335 13.02 -11.83 -23.61
CA GLY A 335 11.58 -11.68 -23.44
C GLY A 335 11.16 -10.61 -22.42
N GLY A 336 12.12 -9.89 -21.83
CA GLY A 336 11.87 -8.77 -20.93
C GLY A 336 12.64 -8.85 -19.61
N LEU A 337 12.56 -7.76 -18.85
CA LEU A 337 13.00 -7.69 -17.47
C LEU A 337 11.84 -8.08 -16.55
N VAL A 338 12.04 -9.13 -15.76
CA VAL A 338 11.11 -9.55 -14.71
C VAL A 338 11.81 -9.40 -13.37
N LEU A 339 11.28 -8.55 -12.51
CA LEU A 339 11.75 -8.32 -11.16
C LEU A 339 10.69 -8.81 -10.18
N PHE A 340 11.09 -9.60 -9.21
CA PHE A 340 10.24 -9.96 -8.08
C PHE A 340 10.51 -8.96 -6.98
N GLN A 341 9.50 -8.53 -6.24
CA GLN A 341 9.71 -7.74 -5.04
C GLN A 341 10.65 -8.57 -4.17
N ALA A 342 11.90 -8.11 -4.10
CA ALA A 342 12.86 -8.62 -3.16
C ALA A 342 12.32 -8.12 -1.83
N GLU A 343 11.58 -8.99 -1.17
CA GLU A 343 11.34 -8.78 0.23
C GLU A 343 12.76 -8.69 0.82
N SER A 344 13.01 -7.72 1.71
CA SER A 344 14.19 -7.88 2.57
C SER A 344 14.09 -9.29 3.13
N PRO A 345 15.11 -10.12 2.88
CA PRO A 345 14.96 -11.52 2.42
C PRO A 345 13.60 -12.16 2.75
N GLU A 346 12.84 -12.38 1.70
CA GLU A 346 11.59 -13.16 1.57
C GLU A 346 11.53 -13.13 -0.03
N ILE A 347 11.90 -14.13 -0.83
CA ILE A 347 11.37 -15.44 -1.20
C ILE A 347 10.13 -15.49 -2.12
N SER A 348 10.44 -15.50 -3.42
CA SER A 348 9.55 -15.90 -4.49
C SER A 348 9.09 -17.35 -4.35
N SER A 349 7.80 -17.61 -4.60
CA SER A 349 7.37 -18.89 -5.14
C SER A 349 6.45 -18.69 -6.35
N THR A 350 6.87 -19.30 -7.45
CA THR A 350 6.08 -19.56 -8.65
C THR A 350 4.81 -20.33 -8.30
N GLN A 351 3.64 -19.91 -8.77
CA GLN A 351 2.59 -20.87 -9.18
C GLN A 351 1.79 -20.35 -10.38
N GLN A 352 1.78 -21.16 -11.44
CA GLN A 352 0.66 -21.22 -12.38
C GLN A 352 -0.63 -21.44 -11.58
N GLY A 353 -1.61 -20.58 -11.85
CA GLY A 353 -2.84 -20.52 -11.11
C GLY A 353 -3.72 -21.76 -11.25
N SER A 354 -4.33 -22.10 -10.11
CA SER A 354 -5.74 -22.43 -10.04
C SER A 354 -6.34 -21.78 -8.78
N ASN A 355 -7.16 -20.74 -8.98
CA ASN A 355 -8.22 -20.20 -8.11
C ASN A 355 -8.05 -20.16 -6.56
N LEU A 356 -7.72 -18.95 -6.08
CA LEU A 356 -8.36 -18.17 -4.99
C LEU A 356 -8.68 -18.87 -3.64
N ILE A 357 -7.79 -18.79 -2.64
CA ILE A 357 -8.14 -19.20 -1.26
C ILE A 357 -7.39 -18.35 -0.21
N SER A 358 -8.13 -17.82 0.77
CA SER A 358 -7.64 -17.55 2.12
C SER A 358 -6.82 -18.75 2.62
N GLN A 359 -5.51 -18.61 2.85
CA GLN A 359 -4.67 -19.76 3.23
C GLN A 359 -4.94 -20.19 4.68
N ALA A 360 -5.90 -21.10 4.84
CA ALA A 360 -6.20 -21.78 6.09
C ALA A 360 -5.37 -23.07 6.17
N ILE A 361 -4.36 -23.08 7.04
CA ILE A 361 -3.38 -24.17 7.18
C ILE A 361 -3.73 -25.00 8.43
N PRO A 362 -4.23 -26.24 8.26
CA PRO A 362 -4.61 -27.08 9.39
C PRO A 362 -3.38 -27.63 10.09
N SER A 363 -3.54 -27.97 11.37
CA SER A 363 -2.52 -28.73 12.09
C SER A 363 -2.65 -30.25 11.83
N SER A 364 -1.57 -30.98 12.09
CA SER A 364 -1.50 -32.43 11.97
C SER A 364 -1.39 -33.10 13.34
N ALA A 365 -2.06 -34.24 13.47
CA ALA A 365 -1.86 -35.21 14.55
C ALA A 365 -1.27 -36.53 14.01
N GLU A 366 -0.64 -36.49 12.84
CA GLU A 366 0.12 -37.62 12.31
C GLU A 366 1.52 -37.64 12.90
N PHE A 367 1.99 -38.83 13.29
CA PHE A 367 3.35 -39.00 13.80
C PHE A 367 4.38 -38.69 12.70
N ASN A 368 5.33 -37.80 13.01
CA ASN A 368 6.47 -37.50 12.14
C ASN A 368 7.78 -37.65 12.94
N PRO A 369 8.71 -38.51 12.50
CA PRO A 369 9.93 -38.80 13.26
C PRO A 369 10.89 -37.60 13.38
N LYS A 370 10.83 -36.62 12.47
CA LYS A 370 11.61 -35.37 12.58
C LYS A 370 11.04 -34.44 13.63
N VAL A 371 9.70 -34.36 13.72
CA VAL A 371 8.99 -33.55 14.71
C VAL A 371 9.18 -34.14 16.11
N ASP A 372 9.00 -35.46 16.25
CA ASP A 372 9.24 -36.18 17.51
C ASP A 372 10.68 -35.98 18.01
N ARG A 373 11.67 -36.07 17.11
CA ARG A 373 13.08 -35.80 17.44
C ARG A 373 13.28 -34.38 17.96
N ALA A 374 12.83 -33.36 17.22
CA ALA A 374 13.00 -31.96 17.62
C ALA A 374 12.38 -31.69 19.02
N LEU A 375 11.24 -32.32 19.28
CA LEU A 375 10.53 -32.18 20.55
C LEU A 375 11.24 -32.92 21.70
N ARG A 376 11.79 -34.12 21.47
CA ARG A 376 12.64 -34.82 22.45
C ARG A 376 13.94 -34.08 22.74
N ASP A 377 14.55 -33.49 21.71
CA ASP A 377 15.76 -32.68 21.86
C ASP A 377 15.50 -31.45 22.74
N TYR A 378 14.36 -30.77 22.54
CA TYR A 378 13.90 -29.68 23.41
C TYR A 378 13.67 -30.15 24.85
N PHE A 379 12.90 -31.22 25.06
CA PHE A 379 12.61 -31.72 26.41
C PHE A 379 13.85 -32.17 27.15
N LYS A 380 14.80 -32.80 26.46
CA LYS A 380 16.09 -33.14 27.04
C LYS A 380 16.90 -31.90 27.42
N ALA A 381 16.95 -30.88 26.56
CA ALA A 381 17.67 -29.64 26.83
C ALA A 381 17.10 -28.88 28.04
N GLU A 382 15.78 -28.88 28.20
CA GLU A 382 15.08 -28.21 29.30
C GLU A 382 14.89 -29.09 30.55
N ASN A 383 15.41 -30.33 30.55
CA ASN A 383 15.25 -31.32 31.62
C ASN A 383 13.77 -31.59 31.99
N ILE A 384 12.94 -31.74 30.96
CA ILE A 384 11.51 -32.04 31.04
C ILE A 384 11.27 -33.51 30.71
N ASP A 385 10.43 -34.17 31.50
CA ASP A 385 9.94 -35.51 31.22
C ASP A 385 8.81 -35.46 30.16
N PRO A 386 8.96 -36.07 28.98
CA PRO A 386 7.94 -36.06 27.94
C PRO A 386 6.70 -36.90 28.26
N ASP A 387 6.75 -37.74 29.30
CA ASP A 387 5.70 -38.71 29.60
C ASP A 387 4.30 -38.07 29.64
N ASN A 388 3.35 -38.73 28.96
CA ASN A 388 1.95 -38.30 28.82
C ASN A 388 1.73 -36.97 28.08
N THR A 389 2.75 -36.38 27.46
CA THR A 389 2.56 -35.19 26.63
C THR A 389 1.95 -35.56 25.28
N ARG A 390 0.92 -34.81 24.87
CA ARG A 390 0.34 -34.88 23.54
C ARG A 390 0.62 -33.62 22.76
N TYR A 391 0.78 -33.76 21.45
CA TYR A 391 1.04 -32.60 20.59
C TYR A 391 0.32 -32.67 19.25
N ARG A 392 0.10 -31.48 18.68
CA ARG A 392 -0.24 -31.26 17.27
C ARG A 392 0.80 -30.34 16.66
N TRP A 393 1.04 -30.47 15.36
CA TRP A 393 2.11 -29.72 14.71
C TRP A 393 1.73 -29.25 13.31
N LEU A 394 2.37 -28.19 12.86
CA LEU A 394 2.42 -27.81 11.45
C LEU A 394 3.80 -27.23 11.14
N ALA A 395 4.20 -27.28 9.88
CA ALA A 395 5.38 -26.59 9.39
C ALA A 395 4.92 -25.42 8.52
N HIS A 396 5.41 -24.22 8.83
CA HIS A 396 5.10 -23.02 8.05
C HIS A 396 6.31 -22.10 8.06
N ASP A 397 6.59 -21.47 6.93
CA ASP A 397 7.68 -20.52 6.81
C ASP A 397 7.31 -19.22 7.51
N LEU A 398 7.90 -18.97 8.68
CA LEU A 398 7.70 -17.76 9.46
C LEU A 398 8.74 -16.71 9.13
N ASN A 399 9.91 -17.09 8.62
CA ASN A 399 11.03 -16.19 8.38
C ASN A 399 11.29 -15.88 6.89
N GLY A 400 10.57 -16.55 6.01
CA GLY A 400 10.67 -16.42 4.57
C GLY A 400 11.99 -16.90 4.01
N ASP A 401 12.58 -17.96 4.55
CA ASP A 401 13.82 -18.57 4.07
C ASP A 401 13.61 -19.87 3.25
N ASN A 402 12.35 -20.21 2.93
CA ASN A 402 11.91 -21.42 2.22
C ASN A 402 12.19 -22.73 3.00
N GLN A 403 12.62 -22.64 4.25
CA GLN A 403 12.80 -23.75 5.17
C GLN A 403 11.80 -23.60 6.32
N PRO A 404 10.62 -24.24 6.24
CA PRO A 404 9.54 -23.94 7.16
C PRO A 404 9.93 -24.21 8.62
N GLU A 405 9.63 -23.25 9.48
CA GLU A 405 9.62 -23.41 10.93
C GLU A 405 8.63 -24.48 11.36
N LEU A 406 8.95 -25.18 12.44
CA LEU A 406 8.05 -26.12 13.07
C LEU A 406 7.30 -25.42 14.21
N LEU A 407 5.97 -25.47 14.18
CA LEU A 407 5.08 -25.02 15.23
C LEU A 407 4.44 -26.24 15.89
N VAL A 408 4.63 -26.41 17.20
CA VAL A 408 4.13 -27.55 17.98
C VAL A 408 3.27 -27.04 19.13
N GLN A 409 1.97 -27.35 19.10
CA GLN A 409 1.08 -27.10 20.23
C GLN A 409 1.06 -28.33 21.15
N LEU A 410 1.36 -28.13 22.43
CA LEU A 410 1.34 -29.16 23.47
C LEU A 410 0.02 -29.16 24.22
N ASP A 411 -0.37 -30.29 24.81
CA ASP A 411 -1.51 -30.39 25.73
C ASP A 411 -1.28 -29.76 27.11
N TRP A 412 -0.26 -28.94 27.24
CA TRP A 412 0.03 -28.16 28.44
C TRP A 412 -0.84 -26.92 28.47
N CYS A 413 -2.08 -27.10 28.90
CA CYS A 413 -3.14 -26.09 28.82
C CYS A 413 -3.54 -25.53 30.19
N GLY A 414 -3.83 -24.23 30.21
CA GLY A 414 -4.49 -23.54 31.32
C GLY A 414 -5.82 -22.94 30.87
N SER A 415 -6.41 -22.06 31.71
CA SER A 415 -7.68 -21.41 31.39
C SER A 415 -7.61 -20.43 30.22
N GLY A 416 -6.41 -20.04 29.77
CA GLY A 416 -6.22 -19.13 28.64
C GLY A 416 -5.72 -19.79 27.36
N GLY A 417 -5.58 -21.12 27.32
CA GLY A 417 -5.10 -21.86 26.16
C GLY A 417 -3.89 -22.75 26.47
N CYS A 418 -3.35 -23.36 25.42
CA CYS A 418 -2.28 -24.35 25.48
C CYS A 418 -0.89 -23.74 25.22
N THR A 419 0.17 -24.51 25.42
CA THR A 419 1.55 -24.07 25.13
C THR A 419 1.88 -24.32 23.66
N LEU A 420 2.42 -23.30 22.97
CA LEU A 420 2.97 -23.40 21.62
C LEU A 420 4.50 -23.29 21.67
N LEU A 421 5.19 -24.21 21.03
CA LEU A 421 6.62 -24.16 20.76
C LEU A 421 6.85 -23.84 19.28
N ILE A 422 7.86 -23.04 19.00
CA ILE A 422 8.29 -22.69 17.64
C ILE A 422 9.76 -23.05 17.52
N PHE A 423 10.12 -23.72 16.43
CA PHE A 423 11.48 -24.14 16.13
C PHE A 423 11.93 -23.52 14.79
N ALA A 424 13.05 -22.80 14.80
CA ALA A 424 13.72 -22.28 13.61
C ALA A 424 14.32 -23.42 12.80
N ASN A 425 14.31 -23.29 11.47
CA ASN A 425 14.92 -24.27 10.59
C ASN A 425 16.28 -23.81 10.09
N ASN A 426 17.35 -24.43 10.60
CA ASN A 426 18.71 -24.16 10.14
C ASN A 426 19.26 -25.44 9.49
N ASP A 427 19.66 -25.37 8.22
CA ASP A 427 20.24 -26.50 7.48
C ASP A 427 19.39 -27.79 7.55
N GLN A 428 18.08 -27.67 7.34
CA GLN A 428 17.10 -28.76 7.43
C GLN A 428 16.94 -29.41 8.82
N GLN A 429 17.36 -28.71 9.88
CA GLN A 429 17.22 -29.14 11.28
C GLN A 429 16.46 -28.10 12.10
N TRP A 430 15.42 -28.56 12.80
CA TRP A 430 14.61 -27.73 13.67
C TRP A 430 15.27 -27.54 15.04
N HIS A 431 15.53 -26.29 15.41
CA HIS A 431 16.10 -25.88 16.67
C HIS A 431 15.12 -25.00 17.43
N PHE A 432 14.98 -25.22 18.73
CA PHE A 432 14.04 -24.45 19.57
C PHE A 432 14.31 -22.94 19.45
N ASN A 433 13.24 -22.17 19.22
CA ASN A 433 13.30 -20.71 19.07
C ASN A 433 12.43 -19.98 20.10
N SER A 434 11.14 -20.34 20.17
CA SER A 434 10.18 -19.64 21.02
C SER A 434 9.26 -20.59 21.76
N ARG A 435 8.87 -20.19 22.97
CA ARG A 435 7.79 -20.80 23.75
C ARG A 435 6.76 -19.73 24.07
N ILE A 436 5.50 -20.01 23.76
CA ILE A 436 4.37 -19.11 23.99
C ILE A 436 3.31 -19.87 24.79
N THR A 437 2.84 -19.27 25.88
CA THR A 437 1.80 -19.82 26.75
C THR A 437 0.44 -19.22 26.41
N LEU A 438 -0.65 -19.87 26.83
CA LEU A 438 -2.02 -19.35 26.66
C LEU A 438 -2.42 -19.15 25.18
N VAL A 439 -2.07 -20.11 24.33
CA VAL A 439 -2.38 -20.09 22.89
C VAL A 439 -3.70 -20.80 22.64
N ASN A 440 -4.66 -20.06 22.08
CA ASN A 440 -5.89 -20.60 21.52
C ASN A 440 -5.73 -20.74 20.01
N THR A 441 -6.20 -21.86 19.45
CA THR A 441 -6.26 -22.09 18.01
C THR A 441 -7.68 -21.81 17.48
N PRO A 442 -7.82 -21.34 16.23
CA PRO A 442 -6.75 -21.01 15.28
C PRO A 442 -6.01 -19.70 15.63
N LEU A 443 -4.81 -19.51 15.07
CA LEU A 443 -4.06 -18.26 15.16
C LEU A 443 -3.78 -17.69 13.76
N ASN A 444 -3.58 -16.39 13.65
CA ASN A 444 -3.35 -15.72 12.37
C ASN A 444 -1.89 -15.27 12.24
N LEU A 445 -1.37 -15.18 11.03
CA LEU A 445 -0.15 -14.42 10.79
C LEU A 445 -0.45 -12.93 10.72
N GLY A 446 0.49 -12.11 11.15
CA GLY A 446 0.47 -10.69 10.92
C GLY A 446 0.78 -10.35 9.47
N LYS A 447 0.32 -9.20 8.97
CA LYS A 447 0.71 -8.68 7.65
C LYS A 447 2.16 -8.21 7.61
N ASN A 448 2.71 -7.88 8.77
CA ASN A 448 4.07 -7.38 8.93
C ASN A 448 4.98 -8.48 9.48
N ALA A 449 6.28 -8.29 9.29
CA ALA A 449 7.33 -9.07 9.92
C ALA A 449 8.25 -8.14 10.72
N GLN A 450 8.90 -8.67 11.75
CA GLN A 450 9.90 -7.97 12.56
C GLN A 450 11.14 -8.84 12.65
N HIS A 451 12.32 -8.25 12.41
CA HIS A 451 13.60 -8.97 12.43
C HIS A 451 13.61 -10.25 11.58
N GLY A 452 12.98 -10.19 10.41
CA GLY A 452 12.91 -11.29 9.46
C GLY A 452 11.98 -12.43 9.86
N TRP A 453 11.06 -12.24 10.82
CA TRP A 453 10.03 -13.23 11.16
C TRP A 453 8.64 -12.58 11.18
N ARG A 454 7.64 -13.25 10.61
CA ARG A 454 6.23 -12.83 10.56
C ARG A 454 5.68 -12.60 11.96
N ASP A 455 4.93 -11.53 12.17
CA ASP A 455 4.23 -11.36 13.44
C ASP A 455 3.19 -12.47 13.62
N LEU A 456 2.88 -12.85 14.87
CA LEU A 456 1.77 -13.76 15.16
C LEU A 456 0.62 -12.96 15.77
N VAL A 457 -0.60 -13.26 15.35
CA VAL A 457 -1.82 -12.68 15.91
C VAL A 457 -2.60 -13.76 16.62
N LEU A 458 -2.70 -13.63 17.94
CA LEU A 458 -3.35 -14.61 18.80
C LEU A 458 -4.57 -14.01 19.49
N PHE A 459 -5.67 -14.75 19.50
CA PHE A 459 -6.82 -14.42 20.32
C PHE A 459 -6.55 -14.81 21.78
N VAL A 460 -6.43 -13.81 22.64
CA VAL A 460 -6.26 -13.99 24.08
C VAL A 460 -7.63 -13.95 24.73
N SER A 461 -7.96 -14.98 25.49
CA SER A 461 -9.15 -15.04 26.34
C SER A 461 -8.85 -15.94 27.55
N GLY A 462 -9.66 -15.87 28.62
CA GLY A 462 -9.40 -16.62 29.85
C GLY A 462 -8.31 -16.03 30.75
N GLY A 463 -8.02 -16.68 31.88
CA GLY A 463 -6.98 -16.23 32.82
C GLY A 463 -7.18 -14.84 33.47
N GLY A 464 -8.38 -14.25 33.36
CA GLY A 464 -8.68 -12.89 33.83
C GLY A 464 -8.35 -11.76 32.83
N ALA A 465 -7.87 -12.10 31.62
CA ALA A 465 -7.62 -11.12 30.57
C ALA A 465 -8.91 -10.66 29.87
N GLN A 466 -8.92 -9.42 29.39
CA GLN A 466 -9.99 -8.92 28.50
C GLN A 466 -9.84 -9.57 27.12
N PRO A 467 -10.88 -10.21 26.56
CA PRO A 467 -10.78 -10.90 25.28
C PRO A 467 -10.40 -9.96 24.13
N ASN A 468 -9.29 -10.23 23.45
CA ASN A 468 -8.85 -9.44 22.30
C ASN A 468 -7.84 -10.19 21.41
N GLN A 469 -7.57 -9.66 20.22
CA GLN A 469 -6.47 -10.11 19.34
C GLN A 469 -5.19 -9.38 19.72
N HIS A 470 -4.09 -10.10 19.93
CA HIS A 470 -2.79 -9.53 20.32
C HIS A 470 -1.74 -9.81 19.26
N LEU A 471 -0.95 -8.78 18.94
CA LEU A 471 0.12 -8.81 17.94
C LEU A 471 1.46 -9.13 18.60
N LEU A 472 1.92 -10.36 18.44
CA LEU A 472 3.20 -10.84 18.94
C LEU A 472 4.27 -10.57 17.88
N ARG A 473 5.10 -9.58 18.18
CA ARG A 473 6.24 -9.21 17.34
C ARG A 473 7.46 -10.02 17.69
N TYR A 474 8.17 -10.51 16.68
CA TYR A 474 9.43 -11.19 16.90
C TYR A 474 10.51 -10.21 17.33
N SER A 475 11.20 -10.51 18.43
CA SER A 475 12.21 -9.62 19.04
C SER A 475 13.58 -9.65 18.35
N GLY A 476 13.76 -10.51 17.34
CA GLY A 476 15.06 -10.87 16.76
C GLY A 476 15.67 -12.14 17.35
N SER A 477 15.09 -12.68 18.43
CA SER A 477 15.50 -13.98 19.01
C SER A 477 14.34 -14.89 19.41
N HIS A 478 13.21 -14.31 19.85
CA HIS A 478 12.02 -15.06 20.25
C HIS A 478 10.75 -14.19 20.18
N TYR A 479 9.58 -14.84 20.13
CA TYR A 479 8.28 -14.20 20.37
C TYR A 479 8.01 -14.04 21.89
N PRO A 480 7.17 -13.07 22.30
CA PRO A 480 6.78 -12.91 23.70
C PRO A 480 6.18 -14.18 24.31
N LEU A 481 6.63 -14.55 25.51
CA LEU A 481 6.19 -15.76 26.23
C LEU A 481 4.69 -15.78 26.54
N ASN A 482 4.07 -14.61 26.74
CA ASN A 482 2.66 -14.48 27.05
C ASN A 482 2.00 -13.48 26.08
N PRO A 483 1.00 -13.89 25.29
CA PRO A 483 0.34 -13.00 24.34
C PRO A 483 -0.42 -11.85 25.01
N SER A 484 -0.86 -11.98 26.27
CA SER A 484 -1.66 -10.95 26.96
C SER A 484 -0.89 -9.67 27.28
N VAL A 485 0.44 -9.70 27.24
CA VAL A 485 1.29 -8.51 27.46
C VAL A 485 1.69 -7.83 26.14
N ALA A 486 1.34 -8.41 24.99
CA ALA A 486 1.59 -7.83 23.68
C ALA A 486 0.53 -6.76 23.32
N PRO A 487 0.81 -5.81 22.41
CA PRO A 487 -0.17 -4.84 21.95
C PRO A 487 -1.41 -5.48 21.31
N VAL A 488 -2.56 -4.82 21.39
CA VAL A 488 -3.78 -5.23 20.66
C VAL A 488 -3.56 -5.06 19.16
N ALA A 489 -3.91 -6.07 18.37
CA ALA A 489 -3.80 -6.06 16.91
C ALA A 489 -4.95 -5.23 16.29
N GLY A 490 -4.62 -4.34 15.36
CA GLY A 490 -5.61 -3.68 14.50
C GLY A 490 -6.00 -4.56 13.31
N LEU A 491 -7.15 -4.28 12.68
CA LEU A 491 -7.62 -5.01 11.48
C LEU A 491 -6.60 -5.00 10.32
N ASN A 492 -5.75 -3.98 10.25
CA ASN A 492 -4.70 -3.91 9.25
C ASN A 492 -3.46 -4.75 9.59
N ASP A 493 -3.32 -5.20 10.83
CA ASP A 493 -2.18 -6.02 11.26
C ASP A 493 -2.40 -7.51 10.99
N ILE A 494 -3.65 -7.96 10.75
CA ILE A 494 -4.02 -9.37 10.63
C ILE A 494 -4.03 -9.79 9.16
N SER A 495 -3.22 -10.77 8.78
CA SER A 495 -3.25 -11.38 7.45
C SER A 495 -4.41 -12.37 7.30
N GLN A 496 -4.69 -12.77 6.06
CA GLN A 496 -5.69 -13.82 5.76
C GLN A 496 -5.11 -15.24 5.93
N VAL A 497 -3.85 -15.37 6.34
CA VAL A 497 -3.22 -16.67 6.63
C VAL A 497 -3.58 -17.07 8.05
N GLN A 498 -4.18 -18.26 8.18
CA GLN A 498 -4.59 -18.82 9.47
C GLN A 498 -3.86 -20.14 9.69
N LEU A 499 -3.12 -20.23 10.79
CA LEU A 499 -2.42 -21.44 11.23
C LEU A 499 -3.28 -22.17 12.25
N PHE A 500 -3.13 -23.50 12.31
CA PHE A 500 -4.00 -24.38 13.10
C PHE A 500 -5.48 -24.15 12.76
N SER A 501 -5.79 -23.97 11.48
CA SER A 501 -7.12 -23.58 10.98
C SER A 501 -8.22 -24.61 11.28
N ASP A 502 -7.83 -25.84 11.61
CA ASP A 502 -8.71 -26.90 12.06
C ASP A 502 -9.28 -26.65 13.47
N GLY A 503 -8.71 -25.70 14.23
CA GLY A 503 -9.18 -25.33 15.57
C GLY A 503 -9.10 -26.46 16.60
N LEU A 504 -8.38 -27.54 16.28
CA LEU A 504 -8.24 -28.70 17.14
C LEU A 504 -7.12 -28.48 18.16
N THR A 505 -7.31 -29.04 19.34
CA THR A 505 -6.31 -29.07 20.42
C THR A 505 -5.72 -30.47 20.59
N PRO A 506 -4.51 -30.60 21.15
CA PRO A 506 -3.89 -31.92 21.38
C PRO A 506 -4.67 -32.86 22.31
N HIS A 507 -5.52 -32.31 23.20
CA HIS A 507 -6.43 -33.11 24.03
C HIS A 507 -7.51 -33.83 23.19
N GLN A 508 -8.03 -33.17 22.16
CA GLN A 508 -9.07 -33.73 21.29
C GLN A 508 -8.48 -34.78 20.36
N GLN A 509 -7.33 -34.49 19.77
CA GLN A 509 -6.63 -35.37 18.85
C GLN A 509 -5.17 -34.92 18.74
N GLY A 510 -4.22 -35.71 19.21
CA GLY A 510 -2.80 -35.37 19.18
C GLY A 510 -1.92 -36.62 19.17
N VAL A 511 -0.70 -36.48 18.68
CA VAL A 511 0.34 -37.51 18.78
C VAL A 511 0.76 -37.61 20.24
N GLN A 512 0.80 -38.81 20.79
CA GLN A 512 1.34 -39.07 22.12
C GLN A 512 2.85 -39.36 22.01
N MET A 513 3.66 -38.69 22.84
CA MET A 513 5.11 -38.91 22.90
C MET A 513 5.53 -40.17 23.65
#